data_AF-A0A7Y5FPU3-F1
#
_entry.id   AF-A0A7Y5FPU3-F1
#
_cell.length_a   1.000
_cell.length_b   1.000
_cell.length_c   1.000
_cell.angle_alpha   90.00
_cell.angle_beta   90.00
_cell.angle_gamma   90.00
#
_symmetry.space_group_name_H-M   'P 1'
#
loop_
_entity.id
_entity.type
_entity.pdbx_description
1 polymer ?
#
loop_
_entity_poly.entity_id
_entity_poly.type
_entity_poly.pdbx_seq_one_letter_code
_entity_poly.pdbx_strand_id
1 'polypeptide(L)'
;MYMSMDTEAAGAEQPEKTEQPKITKTGNTMDILGYKCHEYIIESAEEKVSAWMTEGLGKFIGGAFGPDNAMGKAFEELGENAFPLMMELHQTDGSKIKVLEVKELKPRTVNDSEFEIPKGYQSMMGFGQ
;
A
#
# COMPACT_ATOMS: atom_id res chain seq x y z
N MET A 1 4.34 -54.23 15.65
CA MET A 1 4.78 -53.17 16.59
C MET A 1 5.33 -52.03 15.76
N TYR A 2 4.53 -50.97 15.58
CA TYR A 2 5.01 -49.69 15.06
C TYR A 2 5.07 -48.75 16.27
N MET A 3 6.24 -48.15 16.49
CA MET A 3 6.49 -47.23 17.60
C MET A 3 5.74 -45.92 17.36
N SER A 4 4.88 -45.56 18.32
CA SER A 4 4.40 -44.20 18.53
C SER A 4 5.59 -43.32 18.91
N MET A 5 5.87 -42.28 18.13
CA MET A 5 6.75 -41.20 18.56
C MET A 5 5.88 -40.12 19.19
N ASP A 6 5.99 -40.05 20.52
CA ASP A 6 5.57 -38.92 21.34
C ASP A 6 6.24 -37.62 20.88
N THR A 7 5.40 -36.59 20.85
CA THR A 7 5.71 -35.16 20.76
C THR A 7 6.81 -34.71 21.71
N GLU A 8 7.87 -34.09 21.19
CA GLU A 8 8.64 -33.07 21.92
C GLU A 8 9.34 -32.10 20.94
N ALA A 9 8.84 -30.86 20.94
CA ALA A 9 9.51 -29.59 20.63
C ALA A 9 10.47 -29.51 19.41
N ALA A 10 9.90 -29.45 18.20
CA ALA A 10 10.52 -28.70 17.10
C ALA A 10 10.08 -27.24 17.24
N GLY A 11 11.04 -26.35 17.50
CA GLY A 11 10.81 -24.93 17.77
C GLY A 11 9.88 -24.30 16.74
N ALA A 12 8.81 -23.68 17.25
CA ALA A 12 8.01 -22.77 16.47
C ALA A 12 8.94 -21.63 16.01
N GLU A 13 9.21 -21.57 14.71
CA GLU A 13 9.55 -20.30 14.07
C GLU A 13 8.38 -19.37 14.36
N GLN A 14 8.57 -18.44 15.29
CA GLN A 14 7.61 -17.38 15.51
C GLN A 14 7.48 -16.62 14.19
N PRO A 15 6.26 -16.41 13.66
CA PRO A 15 6.12 -15.46 12.57
C PRO A 15 6.63 -14.12 13.10
N GLU A 16 7.63 -13.52 12.42
CA GLU A 16 8.01 -12.15 12.69
C GLU A 16 6.72 -11.32 12.67
N LYS A 17 6.40 -10.76 13.82
CA LYS A 17 5.21 -9.96 14.04
C LYS A 17 5.41 -8.69 13.22
N THR A 18 4.97 -8.69 11.95
CA THR A 18 4.97 -7.50 11.11
C THR A 18 4.10 -6.48 11.85
N GLU A 19 4.74 -5.50 12.49
CA GLU A 19 4.02 -4.49 13.25
C GLU A 19 3.05 -3.78 12.30
N GLN A 20 1.78 -3.75 12.68
CA GLN A 20 0.76 -3.06 11.90
C GLN A 20 1.12 -1.57 11.84
N PRO A 21 1.06 -0.95 10.66
CA PRO A 21 1.36 0.47 10.52
C PRO A 21 0.37 1.29 11.33
N LYS A 22 0.86 2.32 12.00
CA LYS A 22 0.01 3.27 12.73
C LYS A 22 -0.47 4.34 11.78
N ILE A 23 -1.80 4.49 11.66
CA ILE A 23 -2.44 5.52 10.84
C ILE A 23 -2.96 6.63 11.74
N THR A 24 -2.58 7.88 11.48
CA THR A 24 -2.99 9.06 12.25
C THR A 24 -3.54 10.15 11.33
N LYS A 25 -4.80 10.55 11.51
CA LYS A 25 -5.36 11.75 10.85
C LYS A 25 -4.91 12.99 11.63
N THR A 26 -4.21 13.92 10.98
CA THR A 26 -3.61 15.08 11.68
C THR A 26 -4.60 16.23 11.93
N GLY A 27 -5.74 16.21 11.24
CA GLY A 27 -6.73 17.29 11.27
C GLY A 27 -6.45 18.40 10.25
N ASN A 28 -5.26 18.40 9.64
CA ASN A 28 -4.92 19.37 8.60
C ASN A 28 -5.74 19.11 7.32
N THR A 29 -6.07 20.21 6.64
CA THR A 29 -6.80 20.19 5.37
C THR A 29 -6.11 21.09 4.35
N MET A 30 -6.10 20.65 3.10
CA MET A 30 -5.54 21.40 1.98
C MET A 30 -6.35 21.13 0.72
N ASP A 31 -6.52 22.14 -0.13
CA ASP A 31 -7.12 21.96 -1.45
C ASP A 31 -6.04 21.65 -2.49
N ILE A 32 -6.13 20.49 -3.14
CA ILE A 32 -5.20 20.06 -4.20
C ILE A 32 -6.03 19.79 -5.48
N LEU A 33 -5.72 20.50 -6.56
CA LEU A 33 -6.45 20.39 -7.84
C LEU A 33 -7.99 20.58 -7.73
N GLY A 34 -8.45 21.36 -6.74
CA GLY A 34 -9.87 21.58 -6.47
C GLY A 34 -10.54 20.49 -5.62
N TYR A 35 -9.77 19.53 -5.11
CA TYR A 35 -10.23 18.50 -4.19
C TYR A 35 -9.79 18.82 -2.77
N LYS A 36 -10.73 18.68 -1.82
CA LYS A 36 -10.44 18.86 -0.40
C LYS A 36 -9.73 17.63 0.14
N CYS A 37 -8.47 17.80 0.50
CA CYS A 37 -7.65 16.74 1.07
C CYS A 37 -7.55 16.86 2.60
N HIS A 38 -7.40 15.71 3.25
CA HIS A 38 -7.05 15.57 4.65
C HIS A 38 -5.67 14.91 4.75
N GLU A 39 -4.83 15.41 5.65
CA GLU A 39 -3.51 14.80 5.89
C GLU A 39 -3.64 13.59 6.82
N TYR A 40 -3.01 12.50 6.38
CA TYR A 40 -2.80 11.28 7.14
C TYR A 40 -1.32 11.00 7.24
N ILE A 41 -0.89 10.64 8.45
CA ILE A 41 0.46 10.15 8.73
C ILE A 41 0.36 8.65 8.94
N ILE A 42 1.12 7.90 8.15
CA ILE A 42 1.25 6.45 8.26
C ILE A 42 2.68 6.16 8.72
N GLU A 43 2.83 5.51 9.87
CA GLU A 43 4.13 5.21 10.49
C GLU A 43 4.31 3.70 10.65
N SER A 44 5.43 3.17 10.19
CA SER A 44 5.91 1.82 10.47
C SER A 44 7.28 1.90 11.17
N ALA A 45 7.87 0.76 11.54
CA ALA A 45 9.20 0.72 12.16
C ALA A 45 10.30 1.30 11.25
N GLU A 46 10.13 1.24 9.93
CA GLU A 46 11.16 1.58 8.94
C GLU A 46 10.85 2.84 8.13
N GLU A 47 9.56 3.20 8.02
CA GLU A 47 9.11 4.24 7.10
C GLU A 47 8.03 5.13 7.74
N LYS A 48 8.03 6.39 7.31
CA LYS A 48 6.96 7.35 7.61
C LYS A 48 6.45 7.94 6.32
N VAL A 49 5.13 7.91 6.13
CA VAL A 49 4.48 8.50 4.97
C VAL A 49 3.51 9.58 5.41
N SER A 50 3.67 10.78 4.88
CA SER A 50 2.61 11.80 4.92
C SER A 50 1.84 11.72 3.61
N ALA A 51 0.52 11.55 3.70
CA ALA A 51 -0.36 11.41 2.56
C ALA A 51 -1.52 12.40 2.64
N TRP A 52 -1.70 13.20 1.59
CA TRP A 52 -2.84 14.08 1.41
C TRP A 52 -3.94 13.34 0.64
N MET A 53 -4.94 12.88 1.39
CA MET A 53 -6.00 11.99 0.88
C MET A 53 -7.27 12.80 0.58
N THR A 54 -7.84 12.61 -0.60
CA THR A 54 -9.19 13.11 -0.94
C THR A 54 -10.21 12.00 -0.93
N GLU A 55 -11.46 12.39 -0.66
CA GLU A 55 -12.65 11.58 -0.91
C GLU A 55 -13.15 11.79 -2.36
N GLY A 56 -13.84 10.80 -2.92
CA GLY A 56 -14.56 10.93 -4.20
C GLY A 56 -13.83 10.50 -5.47
N LEU A 57 -12.55 10.12 -5.38
CA LEU A 57 -11.78 9.54 -6.51
C LEU A 57 -11.70 8.00 -6.47
N GLY A 58 -12.42 7.38 -5.54
CA GLY A 58 -12.41 5.94 -5.33
C GLY A 58 -11.19 5.46 -4.54
N LYS A 59 -11.01 4.13 -4.53
CA LYS A 59 -9.98 3.46 -3.76
C LYS A 59 -8.62 3.57 -4.44
N PHE A 60 -7.62 3.96 -3.67
CA PHE A 60 -6.25 3.79 -4.09
C PHE A 60 -5.79 2.34 -3.89
N ILE A 61 -5.48 1.66 -4.99
CA ILE A 61 -4.84 0.35 -4.94
C ILE A 61 -3.34 0.58 -4.89
N GLY A 62 -2.74 0.41 -3.72
CA GLY A 62 -1.33 0.61 -3.43
C GLY A 62 -0.39 -0.42 -4.07
N GLY A 63 -0.66 -0.87 -5.30
CA GLY A 63 0.11 -1.92 -5.98
C GLY A 63 1.62 -1.64 -6.12
N ALA A 64 2.03 -0.38 -5.99
CA ALA A 64 3.43 0.02 -5.91
C ALA A 64 4.16 -0.45 -4.62
N PHE A 65 3.42 -0.80 -3.58
CA PHE A 65 3.97 -1.19 -2.27
C PHE A 65 4.08 -2.71 -2.10
N GLY A 66 3.34 -3.50 -2.88
CA GLY A 66 3.27 -4.97 -2.75
C GLY A 66 2.27 -5.43 -1.66
N PRO A 67 1.66 -6.62 -1.80
CA PRO A 67 0.57 -7.07 -0.92
C PRO A 67 1.03 -7.37 0.52
N ASP A 68 2.29 -7.72 0.73
CA ASP A 68 2.85 -8.04 2.05
C ASP A 68 3.45 -6.83 2.76
N ASN A 69 3.44 -5.65 2.13
CA ASN A 69 4.00 -4.44 2.70
C ASN A 69 3.02 -3.78 3.68
N ALA A 70 3.54 -3.36 4.84
CA ALA A 70 2.80 -2.60 5.84
C ALA A 70 2.05 -1.40 5.22
N MET A 71 2.70 -0.65 4.32
CA MET A 71 2.08 0.48 3.64
C MET A 71 0.89 0.08 2.77
N GLY A 72 0.95 -1.06 2.08
CA GLY A 72 -0.17 -1.58 1.30
C GLY A 72 -1.39 -1.85 2.19
N LYS A 73 -1.17 -2.49 3.34
CA LYS A 73 -2.22 -2.74 4.34
C LYS A 73 -2.79 -1.45 4.93
N ALA A 74 -1.96 -0.44 5.18
CA ALA A 74 -2.43 0.86 5.66
C ALA A 74 -3.40 1.54 4.69
N PHE A 75 -3.10 1.51 3.39
CA PHE A 75 -3.98 2.09 2.38
C PHE A 75 -5.29 1.30 2.22
N GLU A 76 -5.25 -0.02 2.40
CA GLU A 76 -6.47 -0.85 2.46
C GLU A 76 -7.36 -0.47 3.66
N GLU A 77 -6.77 -0.22 4.84
CA GLU A 77 -7.49 0.21 6.04
C GLU A 77 -8.12 1.60 5.91
N LEU A 78 -7.53 2.50 5.11
CA LEU A 78 -8.09 3.82 4.82
C LEU A 78 -9.39 3.73 3.99
N GLY A 79 -9.63 2.60 3.31
CA GLY A 79 -10.90 2.25 2.71
C GLY A 79 -11.15 2.76 1.29
N GLU A 80 -12.37 2.48 0.81
CA GLU A 80 -12.76 2.58 -0.61
C GLU A 80 -12.83 4.01 -1.18
N ASN A 81 -12.72 5.04 -0.35
CA ASN A 81 -12.85 6.45 -0.75
C ASN A 81 -11.62 7.28 -0.35
N ALA A 82 -10.45 6.65 -0.24
CA ALA A 82 -9.23 7.35 0.09
C ALA A 82 -8.27 7.30 -1.10
N PHE A 83 -8.12 8.42 -1.80
CA PHE A 83 -7.15 8.56 -2.90
C PHE A 83 -6.07 9.60 -2.56
N PRO A 84 -4.77 9.24 -2.59
CA PRO A 84 -3.69 10.19 -2.34
C PRO A 84 -3.49 11.10 -3.56
N LEU A 85 -3.56 12.42 -3.36
CA LEU A 85 -3.14 13.39 -4.37
C LEU A 85 -1.70 13.83 -4.20
N MET A 86 -1.15 13.66 -3.00
CA MET A 86 0.27 13.87 -2.71
C MET A 86 0.72 12.91 -1.61
N MET A 87 1.93 12.37 -1.74
CA MET A 87 2.58 11.55 -0.74
C MET A 87 4.04 11.94 -0.60
N GLU A 88 4.51 11.98 0.63
CA GLU A 88 5.93 12.08 0.96
C GLU A 88 6.32 10.85 1.75
N LEU A 89 7.23 10.05 1.20
CA LEU A 89 7.76 8.85 1.82
C LEU A 89 9.12 9.19 2.40
N HIS A 90 9.22 9.12 3.72
CA HIS A 90 10.42 9.41 4.49
C HIS A 90 10.95 8.09 5.06
N GLN A 91 12.21 7.76 4.79
CA GLN A 91 12.89 6.73 5.57
C GLN A 91 13.18 7.24 6.98
N THR A 92 13.09 6.36 7.99
CA THR A 92 13.36 6.72 9.39
C THR A 92 14.81 7.12 9.64
N ASP A 93 15.74 6.74 8.76
CA ASP A 93 17.15 7.17 8.78
C ASP A 93 17.38 8.59 8.22
N GLY A 94 16.32 9.25 7.70
CA GLY A 94 16.36 10.59 7.14
C GLY A 94 17.07 10.70 5.79
N SER A 95 17.50 9.59 5.19
CA SER A 95 18.38 9.60 4.01
C SER A 95 17.63 9.78 2.68
N LYS A 96 16.34 9.43 2.63
CA LYS A 96 15.56 9.41 1.40
C LYS A 96 14.15 9.93 1.61
N ILE A 97 13.81 10.94 0.80
CA ILE A 97 12.45 11.43 0.63
C ILE A 97 12.04 11.15 -0.81
N LYS A 98 10.99 10.35 -1.00
CA LYS A 98 10.32 10.23 -2.30
C LYS A 98 9.01 10.99 -2.23
N VAL A 99 8.79 11.87 -3.20
CA VAL A 99 7.54 12.62 -3.31
C VAL A 99 6.78 12.10 -4.53
N LEU A 100 5.53 11.70 -4.31
CA LEU A 100 4.58 11.39 -5.38
C LEU A 100 3.51 12.48 -5.37
N GLU A 101 3.33 13.16 -6.51
CA GLU A 101 2.38 14.26 -6.63
C GLU A 101 1.57 14.10 -7.92
N VAL A 102 0.24 14.17 -7.78
CA VAL A 102 -0.66 14.18 -8.93
C VAL A 102 -0.62 15.57 -9.55
N LYS A 103 -0.16 15.65 -10.81
CA LYS A 103 -0.06 16.92 -11.55
C LYS A 103 -1.32 17.29 -12.30
N GLU A 104 -2.13 16.31 -12.70
CA GLU A 104 -3.32 16.54 -13.50
C GLU A 104 -4.35 15.42 -13.30
N LEU A 105 -5.63 15.79 -13.23
CA LEU A 105 -6.77 14.88 -13.21
C LEU A 105 -7.73 15.22 -14.36
N LYS A 106 -7.95 14.26 -15.27
CA LYS A 106 -8.87 14.39 -16.39
C LYS A 106 -9.86 13.23 -16.39
N PRO A 107 -11.16 13.48 -16.10
CA PRO A 107 -12.18 12.47 -16.27
C PRO A 107 -12.23 12.04 -17.74
N ARG A 108 -12.06 10.74 -17.99
CA ARG A 108 -12.22 10.15 -19.31
C ARG A 108 -12.87 8.79 -19.20
N THR A 109 -13.62 8.42 -20.23
CA THR A 109 -13.96 7.03 -20.46
C THR A 109 -12.73 6.32 -21.02
N VAL A 110 -12.40 5.15 -20.47
CA VAL A 110 -11.33 4.28 -20.95
C VAL A 110 -12.00 3.08 -21.61
N ASN A 111 -11.54 2.68 -22.80
CA ASN A 111 -12.08 1.50 -23.46
C ASN A 111 -11.49 0.23 -22.85
N ASP A 112 -12.30 -0.82 -22.72
CA ASP A 112 -11.87 -2.12 -22.17
C ASP A 112 -10.68 -2.71 -22.94
N SER A 113 -10.60 -2.45 -24.25
CA SER A 113 -9.46 -2.89 -25.08
C SER A 113 -8.12 -2.25 -24.72
N GLU A 114 -8.07 -1.17 -23.93
CA GLU A 114 -6.82 -0.66 -23.36
C GLU A 114 -6.25 -1.59 -22.27
N PHE A 115 -7.07 -2.48 -21.70
CA PHE A 115 -6.68 -3.44 -20.66
C PHE A 115 -6.53 -4.87 -21.19
N GLU A 116 -6.74 -5.09 -22.49
CA GLU A 116 -6.53 -6.40 -23.11
C GLU A 116 -5.03 -6.74 -23.12
N ILE A 117 -4.71 -7.97 -22.71
CA ILE A 117 -3.35 -8.48 -22.76
C ILE A 117 -2.93 -8.59 -24.23
N PRO A 118 -1.86 -7.89 -24.69
CA PRO A 118 -1.46 -7.96 -26.09
C PRO A 118 -1.06 -9.39 -26.48
N LYS A 119 -1.26 -9.74 -27.75
CA LYS A 119 -0.88 -11.06 -28.27
C LYS A 119 0.61 -11.33 -28.02
N GLY A 120 0.92 -12.49 -27.47
CA GLY A 120 2.29 -12.94 -27.22
C GLY A 120 2.80 -12.67 -25.80
N TYR A 121 2.04 -11.98 -24.94
CA TYR A 121 2.36 -11.90 -23.52
C TYR A 121 2.02 -13.23 -22.83
N GLN A 122 2.94 -13.75 -22.03
CA GLN A 122 2.76 -14.93 -21.20
C GLN A 122 2.92 -14.54 -19.72
N SER A 123 2.07 -15.08 -18.86
CA SER A 123 2.24 -14.94 -17.41
C SER A 123 3.48 -15.71 -16.96
N MET A 124 4.39 -15.04 -16.23
CA MET A 124 5.50 -15.71 -15.52
C MET A 124 5.00 -16.36 -14.21
N MET A 125 4.02 -17.25 -14.29
CA MET A 125 3.68 -18.13 -13.17
C MET A 125 4.43 -19.45 -13.35
N GLY A 126 5.65 -19.53 -12.81
CA GLY A 126 6.50 -20.71 -12.98
C GLY A 126 7.81 -20.81 -12.18
N PHE A 127 8.06 -19.99 -11.15
CA PHE A 127 9.18 -20.22 -10.22
C PHE A 127 8.64 -20.31 -8.79
N GLY A 128 8.24 -21.53 -8.41
CA GLY A 128 7.70 -21.83 -7.08
C GLY A 128 7.09 -23.23 -7.03
N GLN A 129 7.92 -24.26 -7.20
CA GLN A 129 7.71 -25.58 -6.62
C GLN A 129 8.91 -25.92 -5.75
#